data_AF-A0A344TD86-F1
#
_entry.id   AF-A0A344TD86-F1
#
_cell.length_a   1.000
_cell.length_b   1.000
_cell.length_c   1.000
_cell.angle_alpha   90.00
_cell.angle_beta   90.00
_cell.angle_gamma   90.00
#
_symmetry.space_group_name_H-M   'P 1'
#
loop_
_entity.id
_entity.type
_entity.pdbx_description
1 polymer ?
#
loop_
_entity_poly.entity_id
_entity_poly.type
_entity_poly.pdbx_seq_one_letter_code
_entity_poly.pdbx_strand_id
1 'polypeptide(L)'
;MGFLNQVNGRTNSPTSQQQHQFNLSLYPARNLHVGFKNEYYVNKLVSKSNHTLFSDLIIRYTWQKRKIDFETAWNNIWNTSQLSLVSTSAFSYLESSYQLRPMQVLQRVRFSF
;
A
#
# COMPACT_ATOMS: atom_id res chain seq x y z
N MET A 1 -26.43 -17.36 2.32
CA MET A 1 -26.57 -17.22 3.78
C MET A 1 -25.50 -16.27 4.27
N GLY A 2 -25.84 -14.99 4.48
CA GLY A 2 -24.89 -13.97 4.95
C GLY A 2 -24.99 -13.83 6.47
N PHE A 3 -23.88 -14.00 7.18
CA PHE A 3 -23.84 -13.84 8.64
C PHE A 3 -23.99 -12.35 8.99
N LEU A 4 -25.03 -12.01 9.73
CA LEU A 4 -25.28 -10.65 10.25
C LEU A 4 -24.62 -10.54 11.62
N ASN A 5 -23.66 -9.61 11.76
CA ASN A 5 -23.11 -9.25 13.07
C ASN A 5 -24.07 -8.27 13.75
N GLN A 6 -24.66 -8.68 14.88
CA GLN A 6 -25.51 -7.82 15.70
C GLN A 6 -24.75 -7.34 16.93
N VAL A 7 -24.73 -6.03 17.16
CA VAL A 7 -24.33 -5.41 18.43
C VAL A 7 -25.54 -4.63 18.93
N ASN A 8 -26.07 -5.02 20.09
CA ASN A 8 -27.14 -4.31 20.80
C ASN A 8 -28.44 -4.08 19.97
N GLY A 9 -28.91 -5.10 19.26
CA GLY A 9 -30.21 -5.09 18.56
C GLY A 9 -30.26 -4.28 17.25
N ARG A 10 -29.13 -3.72 16.79
CA ARG A 10 -29.00 -3.09 15.46
C ARG A 10 -28.34 -4.06 14.49
N THR A 11 -28.98 -4.33 13.36
CA THR A 11 -28.38 -5.06 12.24
C THR A 11 -27.28 -4.19 11.63
N ASN A 12 -26.03 -4.45 12.01
CA ASN A 12 -24.90 -3.77 11.39
C ASN A 12 -24.54 -4.50 10.10
N SER A 13 -24.53 -3.77 8.97
CA SER A 13 -24.04 -4.30 7.71
C SER A 13 -22.63 -4.88 7.91
N PRO A 14 -22.33 -6.05 7.32
CA PRO A 14 -21.04 -6.70 7.53
C PRO A 14 -19.90 -5.75 7.13
N THR A 15 -19.10 -5.34 8.13
CA THR A 15 -17.88 -4.58 7.90
C THR A 15 -16.85 -5.53 7.32
N SER A 16 -16.29 -5.21 6.15
CA SER A 16 -15.28 -6.03 5.49
C SER A 16 -14.08 -5.18 5.12
N GLN A 17 -12.91 -5.65 5.52
CA GLN A 17 -11.62 -5.13 5.12
C GLN A 17 -10.97 -6.15 4.18
N GLN A 18 -10.54 -5.69 3.02
CA GLN A 18 -9.75 -6.48 2.09
C GLN A 18 -8.44 -5.75 1.80
N GLN A 19 -7.37 -6.52 1.72
CA GLN A 19 -6.06 -6.02 1.34
C GLN A 19 -5.53 -6.89 0.21
N HIS A 20 -5.19 -6.24 -0.90
CA HIS A 20 -4.59 -6.89 -2.07
C HIS A 20 -3.19 -6.31 -2.25
N GLN A 21 -2.21 -7.19 -2.40
CA GLN A 21 -0.82 -6.81 -2.64
C GLN A 21 -0.36 -7.41 -3.96
N PHE A 22 0.29 -6.59 -4.78
CA PHE A 22 0.87 -6.99 -6.04
C PHE A 22 2.29 -6.48 -6.16
N ASN A 23 3.24 -7.39 -6.31
CA ASN A 23 4.66 -7.07 -6.42
C ASN A 23 5.19 -7.63 -7.73
N LEU A 24 5.83 -6.79 -8.52
CA LEU A 24 6.43 -7.15 -9.79
C LEU A 24 7.89 -6.71 -9.82
N SER A 25 8.80 -7.62 -10.17
CA SER A 25 10.22 -7.33 -10.33
C SER A 25 10.68 -7.76 -11.71
N LEU A 26 11.13 -6.79 -12.51
CA LEU A 26 11.60 -6.98 -13.87
C LEU A 26 13.10 -6.72 -13.96
N TYR A 27 13.78 -7.55 -14.74
CA TYR A 27 15.21 -7.44 -15.03
C TYR A 27 15.41 -7.32 -16.55
N PRO A 28 15.00 -6.20 -17.17
CA PRO A 28 15.08 -6.02 -18.61
C PRO A 28 16.53 -6.09 -19.14
N ALA A 29 17.53 -5.80 -18.30
CA ALA A 29 18.94 -5.98 -18.61
C ALA A 29 19.71 -6.44 -17.35
N ARG A 30 20.93 -6.97 -17.53
CA ARG A 30 21.77 -7.45 -16.41
C ARG A 30 22.15 -6.36 -15.40
N ASN A 31 22.05 -5.10 -15.80
CA ASN A 31 22.41 -3.93 -15.00
C ASN A 31 21.19 -3.05 -14.66
N LEU A 32 19.96 -3.49 -14.99
CA LEU A 32 18.76 -2.71 -14.76
C LEU A 32 17.69 -3.57 -14.09
N HIS A 33 17.21 -3.10 -12.95
CA HIS A 33 16.09 -3.69 -12.23
C HIS A 33 14.98 -2.66 -12.08
N VAL A 34 13.75 -3.09 -12.37
CA VAL A 34 12.55 -2.28 -12.20
C VAL A 34 11.60 -3.06 -11.30
N GLY A 35 11.36 -2.55 -10.10
CA GLY A 35 10.40 -3.08 -9.14
C GLY A 35 9.16 -2.20 -9.09
N PHE A 36 7.99 -2.80 -9.19
CA PHE A 36 6.71 -2.14 -8.97
C PHE A 36 5.98 -2.84 -7.84
N LYS A 37 5.48 -2.06 -6.89
CA LYS A 37 4.70 -2.54 -5.76
C LYS A 37 3.36 -1.84 -5.77
N ASN A 38 2.29 -2.58 -5.55
CA ASN A 38 0.95 -2.03 -5.39
C ASN A 38 0.25 -2.67 -4.20
N GLU A 39 -0.37 -1.83 -3.39
CA GLU A 39 -1.22 -2.25 -2.28
C GLU A 39 -2.56 -1.56 -2.41
N TYR A 40 -3.64 -2.34 -2.35
CA TYR A 40 -4.99 -1.87 -2.49
C TYR A 40 -5.84 -2.31 -1.30
N TYR A 41 -6.39 -1.33 -0.60
CA TYR A 41 -7.24 -1.52 0.58
C TYR A 41 -8.68 -1.18 0.22
N VAL A 42 -9.58 -2.10 0.53
CA VAL A 42 -11.03 -1.89 0.41
C VAL A 42 -11.64 -2.03 1.78
N ASN A 43 -12.20 -0.94 2.30
CA ASN A 43 -12.90 -0.90 3.57
C ASN A 43 -14.36 -0.56 3.32
N LYS A 44 -15.24 -1.53 3.55
CA LYS A 44 -16.70 -1.33 3.47
C LYS A 44 -17.26 -1.09 4.88
N LEU A 45 -17.60 0.16 5.19
CA LEU A 45 -18.39 0.53 6.38
C LEU A 45 -19.88 0.57 6.01
N VAL A 46 -20.72 0.48 7.04
CA VAL A 46 -22.18 0.60 7.00
C VAL A 46 -22.67 1.81 6.16
N SER A 47 -21.92 2.92 6.14
CA SER A 47 -22.31 4.16 5.45
C SER A 47 -21.32 4.68 4.41
N LYS A 48 -20.12 4.08 4.27
CA LYS A 48 -19.07 4.56 3.36
C LYS A 48 -18.15 3.42 2.92
N SER A 49 -17.92 3.29 1.63
CA SER A 49 -16.86 2.45 1.07
C SER A 49 -15.63 3.33 0.87
N ASN A 50 -14.53 3.05 1.55
CA ASN A 50 -13.27 3.75 1.34
C ASN A 50 -12.28 2.83 0.64
N HIS A 51 -11.63 3.36 -0.37
CA HIS A 51 -10.73 2.64 -1.27
C HIS A 51 -9.41 3.39 -1.24
N THR A 52 -8.33 2.69 -0.92
CA THR A 52 -7.02 3.31 -0.75
C THR A 52 -6.02 2.53 -1.57
N LEU A 53 -5.35 3.23 -2.50
CA LEU A 53 -4.37 2.65 -3.41
C LEU A 53 -2.98 3.24 -3.12
N PHE A 54 -2.01 2.36 -2.94
CA PHE A 54 -0.60 2.70 -2.80
C PHE A 54 0.18 2.04 -3.92
N SER A 55 1.01 2.82 -4.59
CA SER A 55 1.91 2.31 -5.62
C SER A 55 3.28 2.89 -5.42
N ASP A 56 4.28 2.01 -5.44
CA ASP A 56 5.68 2.35 -5.35
C ASP A 56 6.41 1.81 -6.58
N LEU A 57 7.37 2.58 -7.07
CA LEU A 57 8.23 2.21 -8.19
C LEU A 57 9.69 2.36 -7.76
N ILE A 58 10.50 1.34 -8.03
CA ILE A 58 11.93 1.34 -7.77
C ILE A 58 12.64 1.02 -9.07
N ILE A 59 13.56 1.89 -9.48
CA ILE A 59 14.46 1.67 -10.60
C ILE A 59 15.87 1.60 -10.05
N ARG A 60 16.59 0.53 -10.36
CA ARG A 60 17.99 0.33 -9.97
C ARG A 60 18.84 0.12 -11.20
N TYR A 61 19.89 0.90 -11.32
CA TYR A 61 20.89 0.77 -12.37
C TYR A 61 22.27 0.50 -11.75
N THR A 62 22.90 -0.60 -12.15
CA THR A 62 24.22 -1.01 -11.66
C THR A 62 25.29 -0.72 -12.71
N TRP A 63 26.16 0.24 -12.42
CA TRP A 63 27.36 0.49 -13.21
C TRP A 63 28.48 -0.48 -12.85
N GLN A 64 28.43 -1.68 -13.44
CA GLN A 64 29.32 -2.81 -13.13
C GLN A 64 30.82 -2.47 -13.17
N LYS A 65 31.29 -1.73 -14.19
CA LYS A 65 32.71 -1.34 -14.34
C LYS A 65 33.24 -0.49 -13.17
N ARG A 66 32.37 0.32 -12.56
CA ARG A 66 32.71 1.21 -11.45
C ARG A 66 32.22 0.68 -10.10
N LYS A 67 31.50 -0.45 -10.11
CA LYS A 67 30.79 -1.03 -8.95
C LYS A 67 29.90 0.00 -8.21
N ILE A 68 29.21 0.85 -8.97
CA ILE A 68 28.29 1.87 -8.43
C ILE A 68 26.85 1.45 -8.74
N ASP A 69 25.98 1.48 -7.75
CA ASP A 69 24.54 1.28 -7.94
C ASP A 69 23.80 2.60 -7.73
N PHE A 70 22.96 2.96 -8.70
CA PHE A 70 22.02 4.06 -8.62
C PHE A 70 20.63 3.49 -8.42
N GLU A 71 19.91 3.98 -7.43
CA GLU A 71 18.54 3.59 -7.15
C GLU A 71 17.65 4.82 -7.01
N THR A 72 16.61 4.87 -7.83
CA THR A 72 15.51 5.81 -7.69
C THR A 72 14.31 5.07 -7.11
N ALA A 73 13.83 5.49 -5.95
CA ALA A 73 12.60 5.00 -5.34
C ALA A 73 11.54 6.11 -5.34
N TRP A 74 10.45 5.89 -6.06
CA TRP A 74 9.29 6.76 -6.08
C TRP A 74 8.16 6.08 -5.30
N ASN A 75 7.88 6.58 -4.11
CA ASN A 75 6.88 6.03 -3.22
C ASN A 75 5.59 6.85 -3.27
N ASN A 76 4.46 6.17 -3.09
CA ASN A 76 3.12 6.77 -3.06
C ASN A 76 2.85 7.65 -4.29
N ILE A 77 2.96 7.05 -5.48
CA ILE A 77 2.81 7.75 -6.78
C ILE A 77 1.47 8.49 -6.89
N TRP A 78 0.42 7.99 -6.25
CA TRP A 78 -0.93 8.58 -6.26
C TRP A 78 -1.13 9.69 -5.22
N ASN A 79 -0.09 10.01 -4.43
CA ASN A 79 -0.14 10.99 -3.34
C ASN A 79 -1.29 10.75 -2.34
N THR A 80 -1.58 9.48 -2.06
CA THR A 80 -2.63 9.08 -1.14
C THR A 80 -2.22 9.46 0.28
N SER A 81 -2.90 10.43 0.89
CA SER A 81 -2.50 11.02 2.17
C SER A 81 -3.25 10.47 3.39
N GLN A 82 -4.26 9.63 3.18
CA GLN A 82 -5.14 9.15 4.25
C GLN A 82 -5.48 7.67 4.07
N LEU A 83 -5.38 6.92 5.16
CA LEU A 83 -5.86 5.55 5.27
C LEU A 83 -6.78 5.46 6.48
N SER A 84 -8.02 5.02 6.26
CA SER A 84 -8.97 4.77 7.34
C SER A 84 -9.21 3.27 7.44
N LEU A 85 -8.88 2.69 8.60
CA LEU A 85 -9.10 1.29 8.94
C LEU A 85 -10.28 1.20 9.89
N VAL A 86 -11.14 0.20 9.69
CA VAL A 86 -12.28 -0.03 10.56
C VAL A 86 -12.32 -1.46 11.03
N SER A 87 -12.44 -1.62 12.34
CA SER A 87 -12.58 -2.90 13.00
C SER A 87 -13.90 -2.93 13.78
N THR A 88 -14.72 -3.94 13.49
CA THR A 88 -16.01 -4.18 14.16
C THR A 88 -15.88 -5.44 14.99
N SER A 89 -16.18 -5.35 16.28
CA SER A 89 -16.33 -6.49 17.18
C SER A 89 -17.80 -6.67 17.58
N ALA A 90 -18.10 -7.76 18.31
CA ALA A 90 -19.45 -8.01 18.85
C ALA A 90 -19.91 -6.95 19.89
N PHE A 91 -19.02 -6.06 20.35
CA PHE A 91 -19.32 -5.09 21.42
C PHE A 91 -18.85 -3.67 21.11
N SER A 92 -18.05 -3.45 20.07
CA SER A 92 -17.44 -2.15 19.78
C SER A 92 -17.20 -1.91 18.29
N TYR A 93 -17.23 -0.63 17.92
CA TYR A 93 -16.89 -0.13 16.60
C TYR A 93 -15.66 0.78 16.75
N LEU A 94 -14.57 0.44 16.07
CA LEU A 94 -13.32 1.21 16.09
C LEU A 94 -12.98 1.68 14.68
N GLU A 95 -12.81 2.99 14.53
CA GLU A 95 -12.33 3.63 13.31
C GLU A 95 -10.98 4.30 13.60
N SER A 96 -9.95 3.85 12.90
CA SER A 96 -8.59 4.39 13.00
C SER A 96 -8.23 5.08 11.71
N SER A 97 -8.03 6.41 11.75
CA SER A 97 -7.59 7.19 10.60
C SER A 97 -6.12 7.56 10.73
N TYR A 98 -5.32 7.21 9.74
CA TYR A 98 -3.90 7.47 9.66
C TYR A 98 -3.61 8.48 8.54
N GLN A 99 -2.86 9.52 8.88
CA GLN A 99 -2.27 10.41 7.89
C GLN A 99 -0.98 9.79 7.38
N LEU A 100 -0.89 9.64 6.07
CA LEU A 100 0.24 9.02 5.41
C LEU A 100 1.17 10.06 4.83
N ARG A 101 2.43 9.67 4.68
CA ARG A 101 3.42 10.52 4.03
C ARG A 101 2.98 10.80 2.59
N PRO A 102 3.12 12.05 2.12
CA PRO A 102 2.83 12.39 0.73
C PRO A 102 3.76 11.64 -0.22
N MET A 103 3.54 11.82 -1.52
CA MET A 103 4.43 11.31 -2.57
C MET A 103 5.89 11.71 -2.33
N GLN A 104 6.82 10.74 -2.43
CA GLN A 104 8.25 10.97 -2.20
C GLN A 104 9.10 10.33 -3.28
N VAL A 105 10.09 11.06 -3.77
CA VAL A 105 11.13 10.54 -4.67
C VAL A 105 12.46 10.56 -3.93
N LEU A 106 13.11 9.40 -3.83
CA LEU A 106 14.38 9.23 -3.15
C LEU A 106 15.42 8.70 -4.12
N GLN A 107 16.58 9.33 -4.13
CA GLN A 107 17.75 8.88 -4.87
C GLN A 107 18.76 8.29 -3.90
N ARG A 108 19.26 7.10 -4.22
CA ARG A 108 20.32 6.41 -3.46
C ARG A 108 21.46 6.08 -4.42
N VAL A 109 22.68 6.37 -3.98
CA VAL A 109 23.89 5.97 -4.68
C VAL A 109 24.69 5.08 -3.73
N ARG A 110 25.04 3.87 -4.18
CA ARG A 110 25.82 2.91 -3.40
C ARG A 110 27.13 2.65 -4.10
N PHE A 111 28.22 2.70 -3.35
CA PHE A 111 29.55 2.40 -3.82
C PHE A 111 29.99 1.09 -3.20
N SER A 112 30.33 0.10 -4.03
CA SER A 112 30.88 -1.17 -3.58
C SER A 112 32.37 -1.18 -3.89
N PHE A 113 33.21 -0.95 -2.88
CA PHE A 113 34.67 -0.91 -3.02
C PHE A 113 35.23 -2.33 -3.11
#